data_AF-A0A087S892-F1
#
_entry.id   AF-A0A087S892-F1
#
_cell.length_a   1.000
_cell.length_b   1.000
_cell.length_c   1.000
_cell.angle_alpha   90.00
_cell.angle_beta   90.00
_cell.angle_gamma   90.00
#
_symmetry.space_group_name_H-M   'P 1'
#
loop_
_entity.id
_entity.type
_entity.pdbx_description
1 polymer ?
#
loop_
_entity_poly.entity_id
_entity_poly.type
_entity_poly.pdbx_seq_one_letter_code
_entity_poly.pdbx_strand_id
1 'polypeptide(L)' 'MTEFIEKKYVKKDSIEKRDYQVNLSNQAISENCIVVLPTGLGKTAIALQVIAEFLSKGTGGALFLAPTRVLVNQHYEFLK' A
#
# COMPACT_ATOMS: atom_id res chain seq x y z
N MET A 1 -1.01 15.55 16.87
CA MET A 1 -2.16 15.47 15.94
C MET A 1 -1.93 14.28 15.05
N THR A 2 -2.93 13.44 14.82
CA THR A 2 -2.78 12.27 13.94
C THR A 2 -2.68 12.75 12.50
N GLU A 3 -1.57 12.48 11.84
CA GLU A 3 -1.39 12.72 10.40
C GLU A 3 -1.89 11.50 9.62
N PHE A 4 -2.48 11.74 8.45
CA PHE A 4 -2.95 10.71 7.54
C PHE A 4 -2.19 10.76 6.22
N ILE A 5 -2.14 9.64 5.50
CA ILE A 5 -1.54 9.58 4.17
C ILE A 5 -2.44 10.31 3.17
N GLU A 6 -1.86 11.29 2.47
CA GLU A 6 -2.52 12.01 1.38
C GLU A 6 -1.96 11.57 0.02
N LYS A 7 -2.73 10.74 -0.71
CA LYS A 7 -2.43 10.32 -2.09
C LYS A 7 -3.72 10.26 -2.92
N LYS A 8 -3.63 10.47 -4.24
CA LYS A 8 -4.78 10.55 -5.17
C LYS A 8 -5.76 9.37 -5.06
N TYR A 9 -5.25 8.15 -4.87
CA TYR A 9 -6.04 6.92 -4.79
C TYR A 9 -6.09 6.33 -3.37
N VAL A 10 -5.94 7.18 -2.36
CA VAL A 10 -6.09 6.79 -0.95
C VAL A 10 -7.24 7.59 -0.36
N LYS A 11 -8.17 6.91 0.32
CA LYS A 11 -9.30 7.56 0.96
C LYS A 11 -8.80 8.51 2.06
N LYS A 12 -9.35 9.71 2.12
CA LYS A 12 -9.02 10.69 3.18
C LYS A 12 -9.27 10.10 4.57
N ASP A 13 -8.40 10.43 5.51
CA ASP A 13 -8.49 10.05 6.93
C ASP A 13 -8.60 8.52 7.18
N SER A 14 -8.12 7.70 6.24
CA SER A 14 -8.26 6.24 6.32
C SER A 14 -7.02 5.50 6.80
N ILE A 15 -5.83 6.05 6.53
CA ILE A 15 -4.54 5.43 6.86
C ILE A 15 -3.71 6.45 7.63
N GLU A 16 -3.51 6.18 8.93
CA GLU A 16 -2.58 6.94 9.76
C GLU A 16 -1.17 6.85 9.18
N LYS A 17 -0.51 8.00 9.10
CA LYS A 17 0.86 8.09 8.61
C LYS A 17 1.81 7.51 9.65
N ARG A 18 2.65 6.57 9.20
CA ARG A 18 3.75 5.99 9.98
C ARG A 18 5.01 6.05 9.14
N ASP A 19 6.06 6.66 9.68
CA ASP A 19 7.28 6.96 8.90
C ASP A 19 7.93 5.72 8.30
N TYR A 20 7.96 4.59 9.02
CA TYR A 20 8.51 3.35 8.49
C TYR A 20 7.72 2.85 7.26
N GLN A 21 6.39 3.04 7.22
CA GLN A 21 5.57 2.62 6.09
C GLN A 21 5.81 3.54 4.88
N VAL A 22 5.94 4.84 5.13
CA VAL A 22 6.27 5.84 4.10
C VAL A 22 7.64 5.54 3.49
N ASN A 23 8.66 5.36 4.34
CA ASN A 23 10.03 5.10 3.90
C ASN A 23 10.12 3.80 3.09
N LEU A 24 9.50 2.71 3.56
CA LEU A 24 9.47 1.44 2.82
C LEU A 24 8.70 1.56 1.50
N SER A 25 7.60 2.32 1.47
CA SER A 25 6.86 2.53 0.23
C SER A 25 7.65 3.34 -0.80
N ASN A 26 8.39 4.37 -0.35
CA ASN A 26 9.22 5.18 -1.23
C ASN A 26 10.35 4.36 -1.86
N GLN A 27 10.99 3.48 -1.09
CA GLN A 27 12.00 2.57 -1.63
C GLN A 27 11.38 1.59 -2.65
N ALA A 28 10.21 1.03 -2.34
CA ALA A 28 9.47 0.14 -3.23
C ALA A 28 8.94 0.82 -4.51
N ILE A 29 8.79 2.15 -4.49
CA ILE A 29 8.43 2.95 -5.67
C ILE A 29 9.64 3.18 -6.58
N SER A 30 10.85 3.30 -6.01
CA SER A 30 12.08 3.54 -6.76
C SER A 30 12.70 2.28 -7.36
N GLU A 31 12.55 1.13 -6.71
CA GLU A 31 13.19 -0.13 -7.12
C GLU A 31 12.38 -1.36 -6.70
N ASN A 32 12.63 -2.49 -7.37
CA ASN A 32 12.02 -3.77 -6.99
C ASN A 32 12.53 -4.21 -5.61
N CYS A 33 11.62 -4.50 -4.68
CA CYS A 33 11.96 -4.79 -3.29
C CYS A 33 11.24 -6.02 -2.73
N ILE A 34 11.81 -6.61 -1.69
CA ILE A 34 11.13 -7.57 -0.80
C ILE A 34 10.97 -6.91 0.58
N VAL A 35 9.72 -6.60 0.96
CA VAL A 35 9.42 -6.00 2.26
C VAL A 35 9.22 -7.08 3.32
N VAL A 36 10.16 -7.22 4.24
CA VAL A 36 10.08 -8.17 5.36
C VAL A 36 9.66 -7.45 6.63
N LEU A 37 8.42 -7.68 7.05
CA LEU A 37 7.87 -7.17 8.31
C LEU A 37 7.01 -8.25 9.00
N PRO A 38 6.96 -8.28 10.34
CA PRO A 38 5.95 -9.04 11.08
C PRO A 38 4.51 -8.73 10.62
N THR A 39 3.61 -9.68 10.86
CA THR A 39 2.17 -9.45 10.64
C THR A 39 1.65 -8.41 11.64
N GLY A 40 0.66 -7.61 11.23
CA GLY A 40 0.11 -6.52 12.04
C GLY A 40 0.80 -5.16 11.83
N LEU A 41 1.99 -5.10 11.22
CA LEU A 41 2.69 -3.83 10.95
C LEU A 41 2.28 -3.13 9.65
N GLY A 42 1.15 -3.53 9.05
CA GLY A 42 0.57 -2.81 7.91
C GLY A 42 1.30 -2.99 6.57
N LYS A 43 1.78 -4.20 6.26
CA LYS A 43 2.33 -4.52 4.92
C LYS A 43 1.39 -4.13 3.77
N THR A 44 0.08 -4.32 3.95
CA THR A 44 -0.91 -3.94 2.92
C THR A 44 -1.06 -2.41 2.79
N ALA A 45 -0.86 -1.64 3.86
CA ALA A 45 -0.83 -0.17 3.79
C ALA A 45 0.40 0.36 3.04
N ILE A 46 1.55 -0.33 3.16
CA ILE A 46 2.74 -0.05 2.33
C ILE A 46 2.41 -0.33 0.86
N ALA A 47 1.82 -1.49 0.56
CA ALA A 47 1.42 -1.83 -0.80
C ALA A 47 0.42 -0.83 -1.39
N LEU A 48 -0.57 -0.36 -0.62
CA LEU A 48 -1.52 0.68 -1.04
C LEU A 48 -0.80 1.97 -1.45
N GLN A 49 0.21 2.41 -0.69
CA GLN A 49 0.99 3.61 -1.03
C GLN A 49 1.77 3.47 -2.34
N VAL A 50 2.29 2.26 -2.62
CA VAL A 50 2.97 1.92 -3.88
C VAL A 50 1.95 1.91 -5.03
N ILE A 51 0.84 1.18 -4.88
CA ILE A 51 -0.21 1.09 -5.91
C ILE A 51 -0.76 2.47 -6.27
N ALA A 52 -1.06 3.31 -5.26
CA ALA A 52 -1.56 4.65 -5.48
C ALA A 52 -0.56 5.53 -6.26
N GLU A 53 0.73 5.33 -6.05
CA GLU A 53 1.78 6.03 -6.80
C GLU A 53 1.88 5.56 -8.25
N PHE A 54 1.85 4.25 -8.50
CA PHE A 54 1.93 3.73 -9.87
C PHE A 54 0.70 4.11 -10.68
N LEU A 55 -0.50 4.08 -10.07
CA LEU A 55 -1.72 4.54 -10.71
C LEU A 55 -1.74 6.06 -10.95
N SER A 56 -1.03 6.87 -10.14
CA SER A 56 -0.99 8.33 -10.31
C SER A 56 -0.13 8.74 -11.50
N LYS A 57 0.90 7.95 -11.83
CA LYS A 57 1.74 8.13 -13.02
C LYS A 57 1.00 7.89 -14.34
N GLY A 58 -0.17 7.24 -14.30
CA GLY A 58 -1.02 7.04 -15.49
C GLY A 58 -0.51 6.00 -16.50
N THR A 59 0.48 5.19 -16.11
CA THR A 59 1.07 4.14 -16.95
C THR A 59 0.68 2.76 -16.42
N GLY A 60 -0.36 2.15 -17.00
CA GLY A 60 -0.74 0.75 -16.71
C GLY A 60 -1.63 0.58 -15.47
N GLY A 61 -1.43 -0.54 -14.76
CA GLY A 61 -2.25 -0.94 -13.60
C GLY A 61 -1.45 -1.81 -12.62
N ALA A 62 -2.09 -2.18 -11.50
CA ALA A 62 -1.48 -3.01 -10.47
C ALA A 62 -2.18 -4.38 -10.37
N LEU A 63 -1.39 -5.45 -10.24
CA LEU A 63 -1.87 -6.81 -9.98
C LEU A 63 -1.45 -7.24 -8.58
N PHE A 64 -2.42 -7.47 -7.69
CA PHE A 64 -2.17 -7.92 -6.33
C PHE A 64 -2.42 -9.43 -6.22
N LEU A 65 -1.38 -10.21 -5.95
CA LEU A 65 -1.45 -11.67 -5.86
C LEU A 65 -1.47 -12.12 -4.39
N ALA A 66 -2.28 -13.14 -4.09
CA ALA A 66 -2.32 -13.79 -2.79
C ALA A 66 -2.55 -15.31 -2.95
N PRO A 67 -2.06 -16.14 -2.03
CA PRO A 67 -1.99 -17.59 -2.25
C PRO A 67 -3.34 -18.31 -2.10
N THR A 68 -4.36 -17.67 -1.53
CA THR A 68 -5.68 -18.27 -1.32
C THR A 68 -6.79 -17.29 -1.63
N ARG A 69 -7.97 -17.79 -2.03
CA ARG A 69 -9.18 -17.00 -2.28
C ARG A 69 -9.56 -16.11 -1.08
N VAL A 70 -9.39 -16.61 0.14
CA VAL A 70 -9.70 -15.86 1.37
C VAL A 70 -8.79 -14.63 1.49
N LEU A 71 -7.49 -14.78 1.24
CA LEU A 71 -6.55 -13.67 1.29
C LEU A 71 -6.76 -12.68 0.15
N VAL A 72 -7.09 -13.15 -1.06
CA VAL A 72 -7.47 -12.28 -2.18
C VAL A 72 -8.65 -11.38 -1.78
N ASN A 73 -9.72 -11.96 -1.24
CA ASN A 73 -10.88 -11.19 -0.79
C ASN A 73 -10.54 -10.21 0.34
N GLN A 74 -9.68 -10.61 1.29
CA GLN A 74 -9.23 -9.72 2.37
C GLN A 74 -8.48 -8.50 1.83
N HIS A 75 -7.58 -8.68 0.86
CA HIS A 75 -6.88 -7.56 0.23
C HIS A 75 -7.82 -6.70 -0.62
N TYR A 76 -8.77 -7.31 -1.32
CA TYR A 76 -9.78 -6.59 -2.09
C TYR A 76 -10.61 -5.66 -1.20
N GLU A 77 -11.18 -6.17 -0.10
CA GLU A 77 -11.97 -5.34 0.82
C GLU A 77 -11.15 -4.22 1.47
N PHE A 78 -9.85 -4.42 1.70
CA PHE A 78 -8.97 -3.37 2.21
C PHE A 78 -8.65 -2.28 1.15
N LEU A 79 -8.49 -2.67 -0.13
CA LEU A 79 -8.05 -1.78 -1.21
C LEU A 79 -9.21 -1.12 -1.98
N LYS A 80 -10.45 -1.54 -1.76
CA LYS A 80 -11.65 -1.07 -2.45
C LYS A 80 -12.03 0.37 -2.08
#